data_AF-A0A920M3T6-F1
#
_entry.id   AF-A0A920M3T6-F1
#
_cell.length_a   1.000
_cell.length_b   1.000
_cell.length_c   1.000
_cell.angle_alpha   90.00
_cell.angle_beta   90.00
_cell.angle_gamma   90.00
#
_symmetry.space_group_name_H-M   'P 1'
#
loop_
_entity.id
_entity.type
_entity.pdbx_description
1 polymer ?
#
loop_
_entity_poly.entity_id
_entity_poly.type
_entity_poly.pdbx_seq_one_letter_code
_entity_poly.pdbx_strand_id
1 'polypeptide(L)'
;MVKTIRESVGEDYEIMFDCWQSMDYKYVVELAKRIEKYRPYWLEETVMPDRIEIYKKIKDRINIPLSGAEHDYTRWGMLRFIEKDALDIYQPDIYWAGGFLR
;
A
#
# COMPACT_ATOMS: atom_id res chain seq x y z
N MET A 1 -15.49 10.39 3.69
CA MET A 1 -14.18 10.90 3.27
C MET A 1 -13.87 10.56 1.82
N VAL A 2 -13.56 9.30 1.45
CA VAL A 2 -13.20 8.92 0.06
C VAL A 2 -14.18 9.43 -1.00
N LYS A 3 -15.48 9.20 -0.80
CA LYS A 3 -16.55 9.73 -1.66
C LYS A 3 -16.42 11.23 -1.90
N THR A 4 -16.31 11.98 -0.80
CA THR A 4 -16.22 13.45 -0.83
C THR A 4 -15.00 13.92 -1.61
N ILE A 5 -13.84 13.26 -1.43
CA ILE A 5 -12.62 13.61 -2.16
C ILE A 5 -12.83 13.35 -3.66
N ARG A 6 -13.30 12.16 -4.04
CA ARG A 6 -13.58 11.81 -5.44
C ARG A 6 -14.57 12.78 -6.11
N GLU A 7 -15.66 13.13 -5.42
CA GLU A 7 -16.62 14.12 -5.91
C GLU A 7 -16.04 15.53 -6.03
N SER A 8 -15.05 15.88 -5.21
CA SER A 8 -14.45 17.23 -5.21
C SER A 8 -13.39 17.40 -6.29
N VAL A 9 -12.55 16.38 -6.52
CA VAL A 9 -11.45 16.47 -7.50
C VAL A 9 -11.87 16.02 -8.90
N GLY A 10 -12.98 15.27 -9.02
CA GLY A 10 -13.42 14.70 -10.29
C GLY A 10 -12.72 13.39 -10.64
N GLU A 11 -12.97 12.88 -11.84
CA GLU A 11 -12.43 11.58 -12.32
C GLU A 11 -11.04 11.71 -12.97
N ASP A 12 -10.58 12.94 -13.24
CA ASP A 12 -9.33 13.19 -13.97
C ASP A 12 -8.07 13.06 -13.10
N TYR A 13 -8.24 12.96 -11.77
CA TYR A 13 -7.14 12.87 -10.81
C TYR A 13 -7.05 11.48 -10.17
N GLU A 14 -5.85 10.94 -10.07
CA GLU A 14 -5.61 9.74 -9.27
C GLU A 14 -5.62 10.09 -7.78
N ILE A 15 -6.17 9.18 -6.96
CA ILE A 15 -6.27 9.37 -5.51
C ILE A 15 -5.57 8.20 -4.82
N MET A 16 -4.60 8.52 -3.98
CA MET A 16 -3.84 7.57 -3.18
C MET A 16 -4.21 7.73 -1.71
N PHE A 17 -4.18 6.63 -0.94
CA PHE A 17 -4.46 6.66 0.49
C PHE A 17 -3.33 6.04 1.28
N ASP A 18 -2.73 6.85 2.16
CA ASP A 18 -1.77 6.41 3.17
C ASP A 18 -2.51 5.98 4.45
N CYS A 19 -2.27 4.73 4.85
CA CYS A 19 -2.88 4.09 6.02
C CYS A 19 -1.94 4.02 7.22
N TRP A 20 -0.67 4.41 7.06
CA TRP A 20 0.33 4.54 8.12
C TRP A 20 0.37 3.37 9.11
N GLN A 21 0.42 2.14 8.59
CA GLN A 21 0.62 0.88 9.33
C GLN A 21 -0.46 0.57 10.39
N SER A 22 -1.59 1.27 10.33
CA SER A 22 -2.52 1.38 11.45
C SER A 22 -3.69 0.39 11.41
N MET A 23 -3.83 -0.37 10.31
CA MET A 23 -5.02 -1.20 10.09
C MET A 23 -4.78 -2.68 10.37
N ASP A 24 -5.88 -3.41 10.54
CA ASP A 24 -5.89 -4.87 10.59
C ASP A 24 -6.32 -5.48 9.25
N TYR A 25 -5.99 -6.75 9.06
CA TYR A 25 -6.31 -7.50 7.86
C TYR A 25 -7.79 -7.43 7.43
N LYS A 26 -8.72 -7.63 8.37
CA LYS A 26 -10.14 -7.72 8.07
C LYS A 26 -10.68 -6.35 7.68
N TYR A 27 -10.23 -5.31 8.38
CA TYR A 27 -10.58 -3.94 8.12
C TYR A 27 -10.13 -3.52 6.72
N VAL A 28 -8.87 -3.81 6.34
CA VAL A 28 -8.35 -3.43 5.01
C VAL A 28 -9.16 -4.08 3.89
N VAL A 29 -9.46 -5.38 4.00
CA VAL A 29 -10.26 -6.09 2.98
C VAL A 29 -11.68 -5.52 2.87
N GLU A 30 -12.31 -5.19 3.99
CA GLU A 30 -13.65 -4.60 3.99
C GLU A 30 -13.65 -3.15 3.48
N LEU A 31 -12.65 -2.37 3.87
CA LEU A 31 -12.44 -1.01 3.41
C LEU A 31 -12.26 -0.99 1.89
N ALA A 32 -11.33 -1.80 1.38
CA ALA A 32 -11.01 -1.90 -0.04
C ALA A 32 -12.26 -2.14 -0.89
N LYS A 33 -13.10 -3.12 -0.52
CA LYS A 33 -14.37 -3.41 -1.21
C LYS A 33 -15.33 -2.22 -1.23
N ARG A 34 -15.40 -1.45 -0.13
CA ARG A 34 -16.32 -0.30 -0.03
C ARG A 34 -15.87 0.89 -0.87
N ILE A 35 -14.55 1.06 -1.02
CA ILE A 35 -13.96 2.22 -1.67
C ILE A 35 -13.56 1.97 -3.12
N GLU A 36 -13.51 0.72 -3.57
CA GLU A 36 -13.13 0.30 -4.93
C GLU A 36 -13.83 1.10 -6.02
N LYS A 37 -15.14 1.34 -5.87
CA LYS A 37 -15.94 2.13 -6.82
C LYS A 37 -15.49 3.58 -6.99
N TYR A 38 -14.70 4.12 -6.07
CA TYR A 38 -14.13 5.48 -6.17
C TYR A 38 -12.74 5.49 -6.79
N ARG A 39 -12.27 4.34 -7.28
CA ARG A 39 -11.01 4.17 -8.00
C ARG A 39 -9.81 4.78 -7.26
N PRO A 40 -9.48 4.29 -6.06
CA PRO A 40 -8.18 4.58 -5.47
C PRO A 40 -7.08 3.97 -6.33
N TYR A 41 -6.01 4.74 -6.54
CA TYR A 41 -4.86 4.34 -7.33
C TYR A 41 -3.97 3.34 -6.55
N TRP A 42 -3.78 3.56 -5.25
CA TRP A 42 -3.20 2.57 -4.33
C TRP A 42 -3.66 2.76 -2.88
N LEU A 43 -3.44 1.72 -2.07
CA LEU A 43 -3.44 1.79 -0.61
C LEU A 43 -2.03 1.56 -0.09
N GLU A 44 -1.53 2.53 0.67
CA GLU A 44 -0.16 2.57 1.16
C GLU A 44 -0.09 2.16 2.63
N GLU A 45 0.92 1.34 2.94
CA GLU A 45 1.25 0.88 4.29
C GLU A 45 0.04 0.41 5.11
N THR A 46 -0.81 -0.43 4.53
CA THR A 46 -2.09 -0.82 5.16
C THR A 46 -1.91 -1.50 6.53
N VAL A 47 -0.89 -2.34 6.68
CA VAL A 47 -0.61 -3.07 7.93
C VAL A 47 0.86 -2.92 8.31
N MET A 48 1.23 -3.33 9.52
CA MET A 48 2.63 -3.31 9.97
C MET A 48 3.57 -4.01 8.97
N PRO A 49 4.75 -3.42 8.66
CA PRO A 49 5.64 -3.87 7.59
C PRO A 49 6.28 -5.24 7.88
N ASP A 50 6.36 -5.64 9.15
CA ASP A 50 6.80 -6.99 9.56
C ASP A 50 5.82 -8.10 9.12
N ARG A 51 4.57 -7.75 8.78
CA ARG A 51 3.49 -8.70 8.43
C ARG A 51 3.38 -8.95 6.92
N ILE A 52 4.47 -9.30 6.26
CA ILE A 52 4.52 -9.53 4.80
C ILE A 52 3.50 -10.58 4.32
N GLU A 53 3.31 -11.65 5.09
CA GLU A 53 2.31 -12.68 4.78
C GLU A 53 0.87 -12.16 4.82
N ILE A 54 0.62 -11.11 5.63
CA ILE A 54 -0.68 -10.44 5.66
C ILE A 54 -0.83 -9.53 4.44
N TYR A 55 0.21 -8.80 4.04
CA TYR A 55 0.21 -8.04 2.78
C TYR A 55 -0.16 -8.93 1.60
N LYS A 56 0.49 -10.10 1.46
CA LYS A 56 0.15 -11.05 0.39
C LYS A 56 -1.31 -11.51 0.45
N LYS A 57 -1.82 -11.86 1.63
CA LYS A 57 -3.23 -12.23 1.81
C LYS A 57 -4.22 -11.11 1.51
N ILE A 58 -3.82 -9.85 1.66
CA ILE A 58 -4.64 -8.68 1.30
C ILE A 58 -4.62 -8.53 -0.22
N LYS A 59 -3.42 -8.49 -0.82
CA LYS A 59 -3.21 -8.37 -2.27
C LYS A 59 -4.01 -9.42 -3.05
N ASP A 60 -4.01 -10.67 -2.59
CA ASP A 60 -4.74 -11.76 -3.24
C ASP A 60 -6.29 -11.65 -3.11
N ARG A 61 -6.82 -10.69 -2.33
CA ARG A 61 -8.26 -10.56 -2.04
C ARG A 61 -8.88 -9.22 -2.42
N ILE A 62 -8.09 -8.25 -2.83
CA ILE A 62 -8.57 -6.92 -3.21
C ILE A 62 -8.10 -6.59 -4.63
N ASN A 63 -8.81 -5.70 -5.32
CA ASN A 63 -8.44 -5.27 -6.66
C ASN A 63 -7.70 -3.91 -6.66
N ILE A 64 -7.53 -3.29 -5.49
CA ILE A 64 -6.83 -2.02 -5.36
C ILE A 64 -5.34 -2.32 -5.14
N PRO A 65 -4.42 -1.72 -5.92
CA PRO A 65 -2.99 -1.92 -5.75
C PRO A 65 -2.52 -1.60 -4.33
N LEU A 66 -1.57 -2.38 -3.82
CA LEU A 66 -0.89 -2.10 -2.55
C LEU A 66 0.46 -1.46 -2.79
N SER A 67 0.78 -0.46 -1.96
CA SER A 67 2.08 0.18 -1.94
C SER A 67 2.70 0.20 -0.53
N GLY A 68 4.02 0.37 -0.46
CA GLY A 68 4.74 0.43 0.82
C GLY A 68 6.23 0.17 0.67
N ALA A 69 6.85 -0.35 1.73
CA ALA A 69 8.30 -0.54 1.90
C ALA A 69 9.11 0.76 2.14
N GLU A 70 8.44 1.87 2.49
CA GLU A 70 9.13 3.10 2.91
C GLU A 70 9.82 2.92 4.27
N HIS A 71 9.22 2.14 5.19
CA HIS A 71 9.79 1.86 6.50
C HIS A 71 10.73 0.65 6.56
N ASP A 72 11.13 0.12 5.41
CA ASP A 72 12.07 -0.99 5.32
C ASP A 72 13.51 -0.52 5.10
N TYR A 73 14.43 -1.14 5.84
CA TYR A 73 15.83 -0.76 5.81
C TYR A 73 16.61 -1.56 4.78
N THR A 74 17.44 -0.87 4.01
CA THR A 74 18.26 -1.44 2.93
C THR A 74 17.45 -2.11 1.82
N ARG A 75 18.09 -2.41 0.68
CA ARG A 75 17.47 -3.23 -0.38
C ARG A 75 16.96 -4.59 0.11
N TRP A 76 17.51 -5.12 1.20
CA TRP A 76 17.13 -6.43 1.74
C TRP A 76 15.78 -6.42 2.44
N GLY A 77 15.38 -5.29 3.04
CA GLY A 77 14.03 -5.14 3.59
C GLY A 77 12.97 -5.27 2.50
N MET A 78 13.16 -4.49 1.42
CA MET A 78 12.32 -4.52 0.22
C MET A 78 12.32 -5.89 -0.47
N LEU A 79 13.46 -6.58 -0.55
CA LEU A 79 13.57 -7.89 -1.18
C LEU A 79 12.55 -8.90 -0.60
N ARG A 80 12.27 -8.84 0.70
CA ARG A 80 11.30 -9.74 1.35
C ARG A 80 9.88 -9.57 0.80
N PHE A 81 9.48 -8.35 0.44
CA PHE A 81 8.19 -8.09 -0.20
C PHE A 81 8.18 -8.58 -1.65
N ILE A 82 9.29 -8.41 -2.36
CA ILE A 82 9.46 -8.87 -3.75
C ILE A 82 9.38 -10.39 -3.83
N GLU A 83 10.12 -11.11 -2.98
CA GLU A 83 10.15 -12.57 -2.94
C GLU A 83 8.76 -13.18 -2.63
N LYS A 84 7.92 -12.43 -1.93
CA LYS A 84 6.56 -12.84 -1.56
C LYS A 84 5.49 -12.30 -2.49
N ASP A 85 5.85 -11.48 -3.48
CA ASP A 85 4.92 -10.76 -4.34
C ASP A 85 3.82 -10.06 -3.51
N ALA A 86 4.25 -9.37 -2.45
CA ALA A 86 3.35 -8.85 -1.42
C ALA A 86 2.86 -7.41 -1.69
N LEU A 87 3.55 -6.66 -2.57
CA LEU A 87 3.20 -5.29 -2.97
C LEU A 87 3.13 -5.19 -4.50
N ASP A 88 2.41 -4.18 -4.99
CA ASP A 88 2.34 -3.83 -6.42
C ASP A 88 3.24 -2.65 -6.74
N ILE A 89 3.36 -1.70 -5.80
CA ILE A 89 4.18 -0.50 -5.93
C ILE A 89 5.14 -0.44 -4.75
N TYR A 90 6.42 -0.23 -5.04
CA TYR A 90 7.47 -0.14 -4.03
C TYR A 90 7.88 1.32 -3.84
N GLN A 91 7.87 1.79 -2.60
CA GLN A 91 8.19 3.17 -2.21
C GLN A 91 9.41 3.21 -1.26
N PRO A 92 10.60 2.70 -1.66
CA PRO A 92 11.75 2.73 -0.78
C PRO A 92 12.20 4.16 -0.50
N ASP A 93 12.35 4.52 0.78
CA ASP A 93 13.00 5.76 1.16
C ASP A 93 14.51 5.67 0.88
N ILE A 94 15.05 6.62 0.11
CA ILE A 94 16.46 6.62 -0.31
C ILE A 94 17.43 6.68 0.88
N TYR A 95 17.07 7.41 1.94
CA TYR A 95 17.90 7.49 3.15
C TYR A 95 17.90 6.17 3.91
N TRP A 96 16.77 5.46 3.94
CA TRP A 96 16.62 4.22 4.73
C TRP A 96 17.08 2.99 3.95
N ALA A 97 16.97 3.02 2.63
CA ALA A 97 17.51 2.03 1.70
C ALA A 97 19.06 2.02 1.67
N GLY A 98 19.71 3.02 2.27
CA GLY A 98 21.17 3.11 2.38
C GLY A 98 21.83 3.98 1.31
N GLY A 99 21.06 4.86 0.67
CA GLY A 99 21.50 5.81 -0.34
C GLY A 99 21.32 5.31 -1.77
N PHE A 100 21.55 6.21 -2.73
CA PHE A 100 21.28 5.99 -4.15
C PHE A 100 22.01 4.79 -4.80
N LEU A 101 23.19 4.41 -4.27
CA LEU A 101 24.03 3.36 -4.85
C LEU A 101 23.87 1.97 -4.19
N ARG A 102 22.97 1.82 -3.21
CA ARG A 102 22.84 0.60 -2.41
C ARG A 102 21.68 -0.29 -2.80
#